data_AF-A0A849PYG3-F1
#
_entry.id   AF-A0A849PYG3-F1
#
_cell.length_a   1.000
_cell.length_b   1.000
_cell.length_c   1.000
_cell.angle_alpha   90.00
_cell.angle_beta   90.00
_cell.angle_gamma   90.00
#
_symmetry.space_group_name_H-M   'P 1'
#
loop_
_entity.id
_entity.type
_entity.pdbx_description
1 polymer ?
#
loop_
_entity_poly.entity_id
_entity_poly.type
_entity_poly.pdbx_seq_one_letter_code
_entity_poly.pdbx_strand_id
1 'polypeptide(L)'
;MIMETKVILTSEKTNPYQEKKGWGKVKLGDICKLKNGFAFKSSEYKTEGVPIIRISDIKEAFATCKSAVKIHPKSEYEDYLIENGDILIAMSGATTGKFGIFKDKVKAYQNQRVGNFKLIDNNVLYKSFLFYQLHSLKRRIEKDAYGGAQPNISSKKIEEMEIIIASLPEQCAIVSKIEQLFSELDNGIANLKLAQAQLKVYRQAVLKKAFEGELTREWREQQTDLPEAKDLLEQIQVEREESYNKKLDEWKRAVKEWEVAGKEGKKPAKPRKSKENEPLTEPELDKLPKLPKKWEWTKIGQVSKVGTGVTPLKKRRDFYEGGTIPWVTSGALNESYVNLASDYVTDIALKETNLKIHPKNTLLIALYGEGKTRGKCSELLIEATTNQASAAIVQERTEEKIRSYLKWFLTKNYDEIRIKSSSGVQPNLNLGIIENTVFPLCSLLEQHSIVTEIETRLSVCDKVEQDIEENLKIAEALRQSILKRAFEGKLLNKRELEEVHSAPDWEPAELLLERIRAEKAGSGKKGKA
;
A
#
# COMPACT_ATOMS: atom_id res chain seq x y z
N MET A 1 -25.00 -13.91 -10.54
CA MET A 1 -23.63 -14.41 -10.26
C MET A 1 -23.09 -14.02 -8.89
N ILE A 2 -23.49 -12.89 -8.28
CA ILE A 2 -23.02 -12.45 -6.94
C ILE A 2 -23.77 -13.15 -5.77
N MET A 3 -25.00 -13.60 -5.98
CA MET A 3 -25.81 -14.24 -4.92
C MET A 3 -25.43 -15.70 -4.60
N GLU A 4 -24.81 -16.43 -5.53
CA GLU A 4 -24.40 -17.83 -5.27
C GLU A 4 -23.12 -17.93 -4.42
N THR A 5 -22.37 -16.84 -4.28
CA THR A 5 -21.08 -16.83 -3.59
C THR A 5 -21.22 -16.75 -2.06
N LYS A 6 -22.40 -16.36 -1.53
CA LYS A 6 -22.62 -16.19 -0.08
C LYS A 6 -22.98 -17.49 0.66
N VAL A 7 -23.22 -18.59 -0.05
CA VAL A 7 -23.74 -19.85 0.54
C VAL A 7 -22.64 -20.85 0.94
N ILE A 8 -21.36 -20.58 0.66
CA ILE A 8 -20.31 -21.64 0.70
C ILE A 8 -19.34 -21.52 1.90
N LEU A 9 -19.69 -20.79 2.96
CA LEU A 9 -18.81 -20.63 4.14
C LEU A 9 -19.16 -21.49 5.36
N THR A 10 -20.15 -22.37 5.30
CA THR A 10 -20.49 -23.26 6.42
C THR A 10 -20.86 -24.68 5.97
N SER A 11 -19.87 -25.56 5.89
CA SER A 11 -19.98 -26.92 6.45
C SER A 11 -18.62 -27.63 6.43
N GLU A 12 -18.26 -28.16 7.59
CA GLU A 12 -17.03 -28.85 7.92
C GLU A 12 -17.01 -30.33 7.45
N LYS A 13 -15.79 -30.83 7.27
CA LYS A 13 -15.32 -32.21 7.46
C LYS A 13 -15.98 -33.30 6.60
N THR A 14 -15.57 -33.36 5.33
CA THR A 14 -15.48 -34.62 4.58
C THR A 14 -14.17 -34.68 3.78
N ASN A 15 -13.55 -35.86 3.75
CA ASN A 15 -12.32 -36.18 3.03
C ASN A 15 -12.44 -35.80 1.53
N PRO A 16 -11.58 -34.92 0.97
CA PRO A 16 -11.83 -34.29 -0.34
C PRO A 16 -11.63 -35.19 -1.57
N TYR A 17 -11.36 -36.49 -1.42
CA TYR A 17 -11.03 -37.37 -2.56
C TYR A 17 -11.83 -38.68 -2.51
N GLN A 18 -13.15 -38.61 -2.72
CA GLN A 18 -13.86 -39.77 -3.25
C GLN A 18 -13.47 -39.94 -4.73
N GLU A 19 -12.95 -41.12 -5.07
CA GLU A 19 -12.65 -41.56 -6.44
C GLU A 19 -13.85 -41.26 -7.35
N LYS A 20 -13.69 -40.32 -8.28
CA LYS A 20 -14.66 -40.06 -9.35
C LYS A 20 -14.25 -40.85 -10.59
N LYS A 21 -15.23 -41.48 -11.23
CA LYS A 21 -15.10 -42.18 -12.52
C LYS A 21 -14.33 -41.32 -13.54
N GLY A 22 -13.25 -41.86 -14.10
CA GLY A 22 -12.56 -41.30 -15.26
C GLY A 22 -11.26 -40.54 -14.98
N TRP A 23 -10.85 -40.31 -13.71
CA TRP A 23 -9.59 -39.64 -13.36
C TRP A 23 -8.70 -40.55 -12.51
N GLY A 24 -7.39 -40.48 -12.75
CA GLY A 24 -6.39 -41.33 -12.13
C GLY A 24 -5.38 -40.61 -11.25
N LYS A 25 -4.67 -41.35 -10.39
CA LYS A 25 -3.45 -40.88 -9.72
C LYS A 25 -2.23 -41.57 -10.32
N VAL A 26 -1.17 -40.79 -10.52
CA VAL A 26 0.11 -41.29 -11.02
C VAL A 26 1.25 -40.59 -10.31
N LYS A 27 2.37 -41.29 -10.11
CA LYS A 27 3.60 -40.66 -9.61
C LYS A 27 4.17 -39.78 -10.70
N LEU A 28 4.51 -38.53 -10.38
CA LEU A 28 5.00 -37.56 -11.37
C LEU A 28 6.20 -38.11 -12.14
N GLY A 29 7.13 -38.77 -11.45
CA GLY A 29 8.32 -39.41 -12.01
C GLY A 29 8.06 -40.49 -13.06
N ASP A 30 6.84 -41.03 -13.13
CA ASP A 30 6.47 -42.04 -14.12
C ASP A 30 6.09 -41.43 -15.47
N ILE A 31 5.79 -40.13 -15.52
CA ILE A 31 5.39 -39.42 -16.75
C ILE A 31 6.17 -38.13 -17.00
N CYS A 32 6.95 -37.66 -16.03
CA CYS A 32 7.79 -36.48 -16.11
C CYS A 32 9.03 -36.61 -15.22
N LYS A 33 10.21 -36.37 -15.79
CA LYS A 33 11.49 -36.35 -15.07
C LYS A 33 11.91 -34.95 -14.72
N LEU A 34 12.52 -34.77 -13.55
CA LEU A 34 13.11 -33.50 -13.16
C LEU A 34 14.62 -33.50 -13.45
N LYS A 35 15.01 -32.87 -14.56
CA LYS A 35 16.42 -32.74 -14.95
C LYS A 35 17.08 -31.64 -14.13
N ASN A 36 18.12 -31.98 -13.37
CA ASN A 36 18.94 -31.01 -12.64
C ASN A 36 19.89 -30.28 -13.60
N GLY A 37 20.27 -29.05 -13.25
CA GLY A 37 21.20 -28.25 -14.04
C GLY A 37 22.69 -28.51 -13.75
N PHE A 38 23.54 -27.63 -14.29
CA PHE A 38 24.99 -27.74 -14.19
C PHE A 38 25.63 -26.75 -13.22
N ALA A 39 26.75 -27.15 -12.61
CA ALA A 39 27.52 -26.35 -11.66
C ALA A 39 28.51 -25.41 -12.34
N PHE A 40 28.02 -24.34 -12.95
CA PHE A 40 28.84 -23.33 -13.61
C PHE A 40 29.74 -22.56 -12.63
N LYS A 41 31.04 -22.51 -12.90
CA LYS A 41 32.03 -21.79 -12.09
C LYS A 41 31.85 -20.28 -12.23
N SER A 42 31.77 -19.56 -11.12
CA SER A 42 31.59 -18.10 -11.11
C SER A 42 32.74 -17.35 -11.75
N SER A 43 33.95 -17.91 -11.74
CA SER A 43 35.13 -17.36 -12.43
C SER A 43 34.98 -17.31 -13.96
N GLU A 44 34.05 -18.08 -14.52
CA GLU A 44 33.79 -18.12 -15.97
C GLU A 44 32.66 -17.18 -16.40
N TYR A 45 32.02 -16.46 -15.46
CA TYR A 45 30.91 -15.56 -15.80
C TYR A 45 31.40 -14.34 -16.60
N LYS A 46 30.60 -13.96 -17.60
CA LYS A 46 30.87 -12.88 -18.55
C LYS A 46 29.63 -11.99 -18.74
N THR A 47 29.83 -10.85 -19.42
CA THR A 47 28.78 -9.92 -19.85
C THR A 47 28.09 -10.36 -21.15
N GLU A 48 28.73 -11.26 -21.91
CA GLU A 48 28.27 -11.79 -23.20
C GLU A 48 28.25 -13.33 -23.19
N GLY A 49 27.53 -13.94 -24.14
CA GLY A 49 27.35 -15.40 -24.24
C GLY A 49 25.93 -15.86 -23.93
N VAL A 50 25.79 -17.13 -23.55
CA VAL A 50 24.50 -17.76 -23.24
C VAL A 50 24.14 -17.48 -21.76
N PRO A 51 22.93 -16.99 -21.46
CA PRO A 51 22.51 -16.72 -20.08
C PRO A 51 22.36 -18.01 -19.27
N ILE A 52 22.64 -17.92 -17.96
CA ILE A 52 22.44 -19.00 -16.99
C ILE A 52 21.29 -18.60 -16.06
N ILE A 53 20.20 -19.37 -16.09
CA ILE A 53 19.09 -19.23 -15.16
C ILE A 53 19.45 -19.83 -13.80
N ARG A 54 19.40 -18.99 -12.77
CA ARG A 54 19.60 -19.36 -11.37
C ARG A 54 18.28 -19.30 -10.62
N ILE A 55 18.27 -19.84 -9.41
CA ILE A 55 17.09 -19.87 -8.52
C ILE A 55 16.51 -18.49 -8.19
N SER A 56 17.30 -17.41 -8.34
CA SER A 56 16.87 -16.02 -8.14
C SER A 56 16.11 -15.43 -9.32
N ASP A 57 16.32 -16.00 -10.52
CA ASP A 57 15.73 -15.57 -11.79
C ASP A 57 14.34 -16.19 -12.01
N ILE A 58 13.99 -17.23 -11.23
CA ILE A 58 12.64 -17.81 -11.16
C ILE A 58 11.78 -16.96 -10.23
N LYS A 59 10.82 -16.25 -10.83
CA LYS A 59 9.76 -15.52 -10.11
C LYS A 59 8.51 -16.40 -10.10
N GLU A 60 7.49 -15.98 -9.35
CA GLU A 60 6.21 -16.71 -9.38
C GLU A 60 5.66 -16.71 -10.81
N ALA A 61 5.30 -17.90 -11.31
CA ALA A 61 4.79 -18.17 -12.65
C ALA A 61 5.77 -18.04 -13.85
N PHE A 62 6.86 -17.26 -13.75
CA PHE A 62 7.80 -17.08 -14.87
C PHE A 62 9.28 -17.06 -14.47
N ALA A 63 10.13 -17.52 -15.37
CA ALA A 63 11.59 -17.34 -15.32
C ALA A 63 12.07 -16.57 -16.56
N THR A 64 12.96 -15.59 -16.37
CA THR A 64 13.46 -14.70 -17.46
C THR A 64 14.95 -14.45 -17.33
N CYS A 65 15.62 -14.13 -18.43
CA CYS A 65 17.06 -13.86 -18.44
C CYS A 65 17.44 -12.42 -18.03
N LYS A 66 16.50 -11.59 -17.56
CA LYS A 66 16.73 -10.15 -17.30
C LYS A 66 17.93 -9.85 -16.40
N SER A 67 18.17 -10.69 -15.38
CA SER A 67 19.26 -10.56 -14.40
C SER A 67 20.28 -11.70 -14.49
N ALA A 68 20.22 -12.51 -15.55
CA ALA A 68 21.05 -13.69 -15.68
C ALA A 68 22.50 -13.32 -15.99
N VAL A 69 23.43 -13.98 -15.29
CA VAL A 69 24.84 -14.02 -15.68
C VAL A 69 25.00 -14.85 -16.95
N LYS A 70 26.05 -14.61 -17.74
CA LYS A 70 26.28 -15.33 -19.00
C LYS A 70 27.60 -16.10 -18.98
N ILE A 71 27.71 -17.07 -19.87
CA ILE A 71 28.93 -17.85 -20.10
C ILE A 71 29.13 -18.11 -21.59
N HIS A 72 30.37 -18.31 -22.03
CA HIS A 72 30.63 -18.80 -23.37
C HIS A 72 30.08 -20.23 -23.53
N PRO A 73 29.42 -20.56 -24.66
CA PRO A 73 28.91 -21.89 -24.91
C PRO A 73 30.06 -22.91 -25.03
N LYS A 74 29.84 -24.11 -24.51
CA LYS A 74 30.73 -25.28 -24.65
C LYS A 74 29.87 -26.51 -24.92
N SER A 75 30.43 -27.51 -25.61
CA SER A 75 29.73 -28.76 -25.91
C SER A 75 29.24 -29.49 -24.66
N GLU A 76 30.02 -29.46 -23.57
CA GLU A 76 29.63 -30.04 -22.27
C GLU A 76 28.38 -29.40 -21.64
N TYR A 77 27.98 -28.20 -22.10
CA TYR A 77 26.81 -27.49 -21.55
C TYR A 77 25.53 -27.73 -22.35
N GLU A 78 25.60 -28.34 -23.54
CA GLU A 78 24.45 -28.50 -24.45
C GLU A 78 23.28 -29.23 -23.80
N ASP A 79 23.56 -30.22 -22.95
CA ASP A 79 22.53 -30.96 -22.22
C ASP A 79 21.73 -30.10 -21.22
N TYR A 80 22.25 -28.95 -20.81
CA TYR A 80 21.61 -28.08 -19.82
C TYR A 80 20.89 -26.89 -20.47
N LEU A 81 20.72 -26.94 -21.79
CA LEU A 81 20.02 -25.90 -22.53
C LEU A 81 18.51 -25.99 -22.26
N ILE A 82 17.93 -24.84 -21.96
CA ILE A 82 16.51 -24.63 -21.75
C ILE A 82 15.97 -23.64 -22.77
N GLU A 83 14.70 -23.83 -23.13
CA GLU A 83 14.05 -23.04 -24.18
C GLU A 83 12.66 -22.59 -23.77
N ASN A 84 12.15 -21.59 -24.47
CA ASN A 84 10.87 -20.95 -24.17
C ASN A 84 9.76 -22.00 -24.01
N GLY A 85 9.07 -21.96 -22.87
CA GLY A 85 8.05 -22.94 -22.52
C GLY A 85 8.54 -24.08 -21.62
N ASP A 86 9.81 -24.19 -21.26
CA ASP A 86 10.25 -25.13 -20.22
C ASP A 86 9.74 -24.71 -18.83
N ILE A 87 9.29 -25.69 -18.02
CA ILE A 87 8.86 -25.43 -16.65
C ILE A 87 10.07 -25.65 -15.73
N LEU A 88 10.43 -24.61 -14.99
CA LEU A 88 11.59 -24.62 -14.11
C LEU A 88 11.16 -24.52 -12.65
N ILE A 89 11.90 -25.16 -11.74
CA ILE A 89 11.71 -25.07 -10.29
C ILE A 89 13.03 -24.74 -9.59
N ALA A 90 12.97 -23.82 -8.63
CA ALA A 90 14.05 -23.54 -7.71
C ALA A 90 14.09 -24.61 -6.61
N MET A 91 15.25 -25.25 -6.48
CA MET A 91 15.37 -26.44 -5.63
C MET A 91 16.02 -26.17 -4.26
N SER A 92 16.56 -24.98 -4.02
CA SER A 92 17.27 -24.65 -2.77
C SER A 92 17.18 -23.17 -2.40
N GLY A 93 17.38 -22.85 -1.12
CA GLY A 93 17.41 -21.48 -0.60
C GLY A 93 16.03 -20.87 -0.37
N ALA A 94 15.96 -19.55 -0.16
CA ALA A 94 14.71 -18.83 0.12
C ALA A 94 13.69 -18.87 -1.05
N THR A 95 14.10 -19.34 -2.22
CA THR A 95 13.24 -19.51 -3.39
C THR A 95 12.81 -20.96 -3.61
N THR A 96 13.17 -21.89 -2.72
CA THR A 96 12.82 -23.32 -2.87
C THR A 96 11.32 -23.51 -3.05
N GLY A 97 10.94 -24.30 -4.04
CA GLY A 97 9.54 -24.58 -4.37
C GLY A 97 8.88 -23.56 -5.28
N LYS A 98 9.56 -22.44 -5.60
CA LYS A 98 9.11 -21.52 -6.66
C LYS A 98 9.35 -22.16 -8.02
N PHE A 99 8.34 -22.12 -8.87
CA PHE A 99 8.44 -22.58 -10.25
C PHE A 99 7.78 -21.58 -11.19
N GLY A 100 8.15 -21.69 -12.46
CA GLY A 100 7.66 -20.82 -13.51
C GLY A 100 7.98 -21.35 -14.89
N ILE A 101 7.26 -20.84 -15.88
CA ILE A 101 7.55 -21.09 -17.29
C ILE A 101 8.72 -20.18 -17.70
N PHE A 102 9.76 -20.75 -18.31
CA PHE A 102 10.82 -19.99 -18.92
C PHE A 102 10.27 -19.24 -20.14
N LYS A 103 10.31 -17.91 -20.09
CA LYS A 103 9.72 -17.03 -21.10
C LYS A 103 10.75 -16.00 -21.56
N ASP A 104 11.49 -16.36 -22.60
CA ASP A 104 12.51 -15.50 -23.18
C ASP A 104 12.69 -15.81 -24.68
N LYS A 105 13.26 -14.86 -25.43
CA LYS A 105 13.52 -15.02 -26.87
C LYS A 105 14.80 -15.80 -27.15
N VAL A 106 15.64 -15.99 -26.13
CA VAL A 106 16.92 -16.69 -26.23
C VAL A 106 16.90 -17.99 -25.43
N LYS A 107 17.69 -18.97 -25.86
CA LYS A 107 17.98 -20.15 -25.04
C LYS A 107 18.88 -19.76 -23.88
N ALA A 108 18.78 -20.52 -22.78
CA ALA A 108 19.58 -20.32 -21.59
C ALA A 108 20.10 -21.67 -21.07
N TYR A 109 21.06 -21.64 -20.16
CA TYR A 109 21.46 -22.81 -19.39
C TYR A 109 20.78 -22.83 -18.02
N GLN A 110 20.43 -24.01 -17.52
CA GLN A 110 19.92 -24.17 -16.15
C GLN A 110 21.05 -24.45 -15.15
N ASN A 111 21.10 -23.68 -14.07
CA ASN A 111 22.05 -23.87 -12.96
C ASN A 111 21.77 -25.15 -12.15
N GLN A 112 22.76 -25.70 -11.42
CA GLN A 112 22.62 -26.95 -10.66
C GLN A 112 21.49 -26.97 -9.61
N ARG A 113 21.00 -25.80 -9.19
CA ARG A 113 19.88 -25.66 -8.25
C ARG A 113 18.54 -25.39 -8.92
N VAL A 114 18.50 -25.41 -10.26
CA VAL A 114 17.30 -25.26 -11.09
C VAL A 114 16.96 -26.62 -11.70
N GLY A 115 15.78 -27.13 -11.37
CA GLY A 115 15.20 -28.33 -11.96
C GLY A 115 14.34 -27.95 -13.17
N ASN A 116 14.35 -28.79 -14.20
CA ASN A 116 13.53 -28.64 -15.40
C ASN A 116 12.64 -29.87 -15.58
N PHE A 117 11.32 -29.65 -15.66
CA PHE A 117 10.35 -30.72 -15.87
C PHE A 117 10.36 -31.15 -17.34
N LYS A 118 10.91 -32.34 -17.59
CA LYS A 118 10.95 -32.98 -18.90
C LYS A 118 9.89 -34.07 -18.96
N LEU A 119 8.88 -33.86 -19.80
CA LEU A 119 7.82 -34.83 -20.03
C LEU A 119 8.40 -36.06 -20.72
N ILE A 120 7.94 -37.25 -20.34
CA ILE A 120 8.35 -38.50 -20.96
C ILE A 120 7.60 -38.69 -22.29
N ASP A 121 6.29 -38.46 -22.29
CA ASP A 121 5.44 -38.48 -23.48
C ASP A 121 4.43 -37.33 -23.45
N ASN A 122 4.42 -36.51 -24.50
CA ASN A 122 3.48 -35.39 -24.66
C ASN A 122 2.06 -35.86 -25.01
N ASN A 123 1.88 -37.11 -25.45
CA ASN A 123 0.56 -37.72 -25.66
C ASN A 123 -0.08 -38.19 -24.35
N VAL A 124 0.67 -38.18 -23.24
CA VAL A 124 0.18 -38.59 -21.91
C VAL A 124 -0.11 -37.37 -21.03
N LEU A 125 0.81 -36.40 -21.03
CA LEU A 125 0.72 -35.24 -20.14
C LEU A 125 0.82 -33.95 -20.95
N TYR A 126 -0.20 -33.10 -20.82
CA TYR A 126 -0.15 -31.76 -21.36
C TYR A 126 0.69 -30.86 -20.44
N LYS A 127 1.74 -30.24 -21.00
CA LYS A 127 2.69 -29.43 -20.21
C LYS A 127 2.00 -28.30 -19.41
N SER A 128 1.05 -27.57 -20.00
CA SER A 128 0.32 -26.51 -19.29
C SER A 128 -0.59 -27.07 -18.18
N PHE A 129 -1.11 -28.29 -18.33
CA PHE A 129 -1.87 -28.96 -17.29
C PHE A 129 -0.98 -29.25 -16.08
N LEU A 130 0.23 -29.78 -16.30
CA LEU A 130 1.24 -29.95 -15.25
C LEU A 130 1.56 -28.61 -14.56
N PHE A 131 1.78 -27.55 -15.34
CA PHE A 131 2.07 -26.22 -14.79
C PHE A 131 0.99 -25.72 -13.82
N TYR A 132 -0.29 -25.77 -14.22
CA TYR A 132 -1.38 -25.36 -13.35
C TYR A 132 -1.58 -26.30 -12.15
N GLN A 133 -1.29 -27.59 -12.32
CA GLN A 133 -1.38 -28.55 -11.22
C GLN A 133 -0.30 -28.31 -10.17
N LEU A 134 0.93 -28.03 -10.59
CA LEU A 134 2.00 -27.58 -9.69
C LEU A 134 1.58 -26.31 -8.94
N HIS A 135 0.91 -25.35 -9.60
CA HIS A 135 0.29 -24.17 -8.97
C HIS A 135 -0.72 -24.53 -7.88
N SER A 136 -1.61 -25.49 -8.13
CA SER A 136 -2.54 -25.98 -7.12
C SER A 136 -1.86 -26.65 -5.92
N LEU A 137 -0.68 -27.24 -6.15
CA LEU A 137 0.09 -27.99 -5.15
C LEU A 137 1.17 -27.14 -4.45
N LYS A 138 1.29 -25.85 -4.79
CA LYS A 138 2.36 -24.94 -4.31
C LYS A 138 2.59 -25.04 -2.80
N ARG A 139 1.53 -24.93 -1.99
CA ARG A 139 1.64 -25.01 -0.51
C ARG A 139 2.20 -26.34 -0.02
N ARG A 140 1.87 -27.45 -0.70
CA ARG A 140 2.39 -28.78 -0.37
C ARG A 140 3.88 -28.87 -0.72
N ILE A 141 4.26 -28.41 -1.92
CA ILE A 141 5.65 -28.36 -2.39
C ILE A 141 6.50 -27.51 -1.43
N GLU A 142 6.01 -26.34 -1.03
CA GLU A 142 6.68 -25.47 -0.07
C GLU A 142 6.85 -26.17 1.29
N LYS A 143 5.78 -26.73 1.86
CA LYS A 143 5.86 -27.47 3.13
C LYS A 143 6.89 -28.61 3.07
N ASP A 144 6.94 -29.30 1.93
CA ASP A 144 7.89 -30.39 1.71
C ASP A 144 9.35 -29.94 1.57
N ALA A 145 9.61 -28.65 1.29
CA ALA A 145 10.93 -28.06 1.17
C ALA A 145 11.53 -27.56 2.51
N TYR A 146 10.71 -27.26 3.52
CA TYR A 146 11.14 -26.61 4.78
C TYR A 146 11.59 -27.57 5.90
N GLY A 147 12.22 -28.70 5.56
CA GLY A 147 12.63 -29.73 6.53
C GLY A 147 13.96 -29.49 7.30
N GLY A 148 14.67 -28.38 7.06
CA GLY A 148 15.98 -28.08 7.68
C GLY A 148 16.34 -26.59 7.72
N ALA A 149 17.53 -26.24 8.25
CA ALA A 149 17.98 -24.84 8.44
C ALA A 149 18.04 -24.01 7.14
N GLN A 150 18.26 -24.65 6.00
CA GLN A 150 18.12 -24.07 4.66
C GLN A 150 17.08 -24.89 3.87
N PRO A 151 16.03 -24.27 3.29
CA PRO A 151 15.04 -24.98 2.50
C PRO A 151 15.69 -25.64 1.28
N ASN A 152 15.33 -26.90 1.02
CA ASN A 152 15.82 -27.67 -0.11
C ASN A 152 14.83 -28.77 -0.48
N ILE A 153 14.62 -29.01 -1.77
CA ILE A 153 13.76 -30.08 -2.26
C ILE A 153 14.53 -30.92 -3.30
N SER A 154 14.55 -32.23 -3.12
CA SER A 154 15.25 -33.15 -4.03
C SER A 154 14.39 -33.50 -5.24
N SER A 155 15.01 -33.78 -6.38
CA SER A 155 14.33 -34.23 -7.59
C SER A 155 13.50 -35.48 -7.33
N LYS A 156 14.06 -36.43 -6.58
CA LYS A 156 13.40 -37.67 -6.17
C LYS A 156 12.10 -37.39 -5.40
N LYS A 157 12.11 -36.45 -4.44
CA LYS A 157 10.92 -36.11 -3.66
C LYS A 157 9.82 -35.50 -4.53
N ILE A 158 10.18 -34.66 -5.51
CA ILE A 158 9.23 -34.10 -6.49
C ILE A 158 8.68 -35.21 -7.41
N GLU A 159 9.54 -36.09 -7.92
CA GLU A 159 9.14 -37.21 -8.78
C GLU A 159 8.27 -38.25 -8.05
N GLU A 160 8.40 -38.39 -6.74
CA GLU A 160 7.56 -39.27 -5.91
C GLU A 160 6.18 -38.69 -5.62
N MET A 161 5.93 -37.41 -5.92
CA MET A 161 4.62 -36.79 -5.70
C MET A 161 3.55 -37.46 -6.56
N GLU A 162 2.41 -37.76 -5.95
CA GLU A 162 1.21 -38.15 -6.68
C GLU A 162 0.54 -36.92 -7.27
N ILE A 163 0.31 -36.99 -8.58
CA ILE A 163 -0.47 -36.02 -9.33
C ILE A 163 -1.71 -36.69 -9.91
N ILE A 164 -2.73 -35.88 -10.18
CA ILE A 164 -3.97 -36.34 -10.79
C ILE A 164 -3.81 -36.26 -12.31
N ILE A 165 -4.27 -37.27 -13.03
CA ILE A 165 -4.24 -37.31 -14.49
C ILE A 165 -5.64 -37.59 -15.03
N ALA A 166 -6.00 -36.82 -16.06
CA ALA A 166 -7.21 -37.00 -16.87
C ALA A 166 -6.80 -37.42 -18.30
N SER A 167 -7.76 -37.74 -19.16
CA SER A 167 -7.47 -37.95 -20.58
C SER A 167 -6.84 -36.71 -21.21
N LEU A 168 -6.02 -36.88 -22.25
CA LEU A 168 -5.34 -35.75 -22.88
C LEU A 168 -6.32 -34.66 -23.38
N PRO A 169 -7.46 -35.01 -24.03
CA PRO A 169 -8.47 -34.01 -24.38
C PRO A 169 -9.05 -33.25 -23.16
N GLU A 170 -9.29 -33.94 -22.03
CA GLU A 170 -9.77 -33.29 -20.80
C GLU A 170 -8.72 -32.38 -20.18
N GLN A 171 -7.44 -32.77 -20.19
CA GLN A 171 -6.33 -31.91 -19.74
C GLN A 171 -6.30 -30.60 -20.54
N CYS A 172 -6.40 -30.69 -21.87
CA CYS A 172 -6.45 -29.53 -22.77
C CYS A 172 -7.67 -28.64 -22.49
N ALA A 173 -8.87 -29.23 -22.35
CA ALA A 173 -10.09 -28.49 -22.06
C ALA A 173 -10.04 -27.78 -20.70
N ILE A 174 -9.50 -28.43 -19.66
CA ILE A 174 -9.30 -27.81 -18.34
C ILE A 174 -8.35 -26.63 -18.42
N VAL A 175 -7.21 -26.80 -19.08
CA VAL A 175 -6.24 -25.71 -19.25
C VAL A 175 -6.88 -24.54 -19.98
N SER A 176 -7.56 -24.80 -21.10
CA SER A 176 -8.27 -23.78 -21.85
C SER A 176 -9.26 -23.02 -20.97
N LYS A 177 -10.00 -23.73 -20.11
CA LYS A 177 -10.95 -23.11 -19.17
C LYS A 177 -10.26 -22.30 -18.07
N ILE A 178 -9.15 -22.80 -17.50
CA ILE A 178 -8.33 -22.06 -16.53
C ILE A 178 -7.84 -20.76 -17.16
N GLU A 179 -7.27 -20.83 -18.36
CA GLU A 179 -6.70 -19.68 -19.07
C GLU A 179 -7.76 -18.65 -19.44
N GLN A 180 -8.95 -19.10 -19.85
CA GLN A 180 -10.10 -18.22 -20.08
C GLN A 180 -10.46 -17.46 -18.79
N LEU A 181 -10.71 -18.18 -17.70
CA LEU A 181 -11.13 -17.58 -16.43
C LEU A 181 -10.04 -16.70 -15.81
N PHE A 182 -8.77 -17.08 -15.94
CA PHE A 182 -7.64 -16.28 -15.49
C PHE A 182 -7.51 -14.99 -16.31
N SER A 183 -7.69 -15.05 -17.62
CA SER A 183 -7.67 -13.86 -18.47
C SER A 183 -8.80 -12.88 -18.10
N GLU A 184 -10.02 -13.39 -17.88
CA GLU A 184 -11.15 -12.57 -17.40
C GLU A 184 -10.84 -11.91 -16.06
N LEU A 185 -10.23 -12.66 -15.14
CA LEU A 185 -9.83 -12.18 -13.82
C LEU A 185 -8.70 -11.15 -13.87
N ASP A 186 -7.70 -11.37 -14.73
CA ASP A 186 -6.58 -10.45 -14.98
C ASP A 186 -7.09 -9.10 -15.52
N ASN A 187 -8.04 -9.14 -16.46
CA ASN A 187 -8.71 -7.94 -16.96
C ASN A 187 -9.48 -7.20 -15.84
N GLY A 188 -10.19 -7.93 -14.98
CA GLY A 188 -10.87 -7.37 -13.82
C GLY A 188 -9.90 -6.67 -12.85
N ILE A 189 -8.78 -7.32 -12.50
CA ILE A 189 -7.73 -6.76 -11.65
C ILE A 189 -7.11 -5.50 -12.29
N ALA A 190 -6.84 -5.53 -13.60
CA ALA A 190 -6.31 -4.38 -14.32
C ALA A 190 -7.26 -3.18 -14.26
N ASN A 191 -8.56 -3.41 -14.46
CA ASN A 191 -9.59 -2.37 -14.37
C ASN A 191 -9.71 -1.79 -12.95
N LEU A 192 -9.65 -2.64 -11.92
CA LEU A 192 -9.65 -2.20 -10.51
C LEU A 192 -8.45 -1.30 -10.19
N LYS A 193 -7.25 -1.69 -10.65
CA LYS A 193 -6.03 -0.88 -10.47
C LYS A 193 -6.10 0.45 -11.24
N LEU A 194 -6.68 0.46 -12.43
CA LEU A 194 -6.91 1.67 -13.19
C LEU A 194 -7.87 2.62 -12.45
N ALA A 195 -8.99 2.09 -11.94
CA ALA A 195 -9.94 2.86 -11.14
C ALA A 195 -9.28 3.45 -9.88
N GLN A 196 -8.43 2.69 -9.20
CA GLN A 196 -7.67 3.18 -8.04
C GLN A 196 -6.75 4.37 -8.40
N ALA A 197 -6.04 4.29 -9.54
CA ALA A 197 -5.21 5.38 -10.01
C ALA A 197 -6.05 6.62 -10.38
N GLN A 198 -7.21 6.43 -11.01
CA GLN A 198 -8.14 7.51 -11.36
C GLN A 198 -8.74 8.19 -10.13
N LEU A 199 -9.07 7.44 -9.08
CA LEU A 199 -9.54 8.00 -7.80
C LEU A 199 -8.51 8.98 -7.22
N LYS A 200 -7.22 8.62 -7.23
CA LYS A 200 -6.17 9.53 -6.75
C LYS A 200 -6.15 10.87 -7.50
N VAL A 201 -6.30 10.83 -8.83
CA VAL A 201 -6.37 12.04 -9.67
C VAL A 201 -7.64 12.84 -9.37
N TYR A 202 -8.78 12.16 -9.22
CA TYR A 202 -10.04 12.80 -8.89
C TYR A 202 -9.99 13.53 -7.54
N ARG A 203 -9.41 12.92 -6.49
CA ARG A 203 -9.24 13.57 -5.17
C ARG A 203 -8.44 14.88 -5.29
N GLN A 204 -7.34 14.85 -6.05
CA GLN A 204 -6.54 16.05 -6.31
C GLN A 204 -7.34 17.11 -7.08
N ALA A 205 -8.14 16.71 -8.07
CA ALA A 205 -8.98 17.62 -8.83
C ALA A 205 -10.08 18.27 -7.99
N VAL A 206 -10.74 17.52 -7.11
CA VAL A 206 -11.75 18.03 -6.17
C VAL A 206 -11.14 19.09 -5.26
N LEU A 207 -10.01 18.79 -4.62
CA LEU A 207 -9.34 19.73 -3.73
C LEU A 207 -8.82 20.96 -4.49
N LYS A 208 -8.30 20.79 -5.71
CA LYS A 208 -7.90 21.92 -6.56
C LYS A 208 -9.09 22.86 -6.83
N LYS A 209 -10.21 22.31 -7.31
CA LYS A 209 -11.43 23.08 -7.57
C LYS A 209 -11.98 23.76 -6.31
N ALA A 210 -11.83 23.14 -5.13
CA ALA A 210 -12.25 23.71 -3.86
C ALA A 210 -11.57 25.05 -3.56
N PHE A 211 -10.24 25.09 -3.71
CA PHE A 211 -9.43 26.26 -3.39
C PHE A 211 -9.26 27.24 -4.55
N GLU A 212 -9.70 26.89 -5.75
CA GLU A 212 -9.87 27.83 -6.88
C GLU A 212 -11.28 28.45 -6.90
N GLY A 213 -12.17 28.00 -6.02
CA GLY A 213 -13.55 28.49 -5.93
C GLY A 213 -14.49 27.97 -7.01
N GLU A 214 -14.08 26.95 -7.76
CA GLU A 214 -14.91 26.28 -8.77
C GLU A 214 -15.83 25.22 -8.16
N LEU A 215 -15.48 24.66 -6.98
CA LEU A 215 -16.26 23.59 -6.36
C LEU A 215 -17.66 24.08 -5.92
N THR A 216 -17.75 25.31 -5.43
CA THR A 216 -18.97 25.94 -4.90
C THR A 216 -19.47 27.08 -5.78
N ARG A 217 -19.01 27.17 -7.03
CA ARG A 217 -19.34 28.29 -7.92
C ARG A 217 -20.86 28.50 -8.08
N GLU A 218 -21.59 27.44 -8.45
CA GLU A 218 -23.04 27.51 -8.63
C GLU A 218 -23.76 27.89 -7.34
N TRP A 219 -23.34 27.30 -6.22
CA TRP A 219 -23.87 27.65 -4.89
C TRP A 219 -23.63 29.13 -4.56
N ARG A 220 -22.44 29.65 -4.87
CA ARG A 220 -22.07 31.07 -4.65
C ARG A 220 -22.92 32.01 -5.48
N GLU A 221 -23.19 31.67 -6.74
CA GLU A 221 -24.02 32.48 -7.66
C GLU A 221 -25.48 32.59 -7.19
N GLN A 222 -25.95 31.65 -6.37
CA GLN A 222 -27.30 31.66 -5.79
C GLN A 222 -27.41 32.48 -4.49
N GLN A 223 -26.30 32.95 -3.92
CA GLN A 223 -26.32 33.73 -2.68
C GLN A 223 -26.55 35.22 -2.95
N THR A 224 -27.52 35.82 -2.26
CA THR A 224 -27.85 37.25 -2.42
C THR A 224 -27.04 38.17 -1.51
N ASP A 225 -26.69 37.71 -0.31
CA ASP A 225 -26.02 38.51 0.72
C ASP A 225 -24.85 37.76 1.36
N LEU A 226 -23.90 37.33 0.51
CA LEU A 226 -22.71 36.63 0.97
C LEU A 226 -21.67 37.65 1.51
N PRO A 227 -21.20 37.54 2.77
CA PRO A 227 -20.15 38.40 3.29
C PRO A 227 -18.83 38.28 2.51
N GLU A 228 -17.95 39.26 2.65
CA GLU A 228 -16.62 39.25 2.03
C GLU A 228 -15.58 38.62 2.96
N ALA A 229 -14.50 38.09 2.39
CA ALA A 229 -13.38 37.59 3.17
C ALA A 229 -12.74 38.69 4.05
N LYS A 230 -12.77 39.94 3.58
CA LYS A 230 -12.29 41.11 4.31
C LYS A 230 -13.05 41.34 5.61
N ASP A 231 -14.38 41.20 5.59
CA ASP A 231 -15.23 41.35 6.77
C ASP A 231 -14.85 40.34 7.85
N LEU A 232 -14.56 39.10 7.44
CA LEU A 232 -14.09 38.05 8.33
C LEU A 232 -12.71 38.37 8.94
N LEU A 233 -11.77 38.90 8.15
CA LEU A 233 -10.46 39.31 8.65
C LEU A 233 -10.55 40.47 9.64
N GLU A 234 -11.41 41.46 9.35
CA GLU A 234 -11.66 42.59 10.24
C GLU A 234 -12.27 42.11 11.58
N GLN A 235 -13.26 41.22 11.52
CA GLN A 235 -13.84 40.59 12.71
C GLN A 235 -12.77 39.89 13.56
N ILE A 236 -11.90 39.08 12.94
CA ILE A 236 -10.82 38.38 13.65
C ILE A 236 -9.86 39.37 14.30
N GLN A 237 -9.50 40.46 13.62
CA GLN A 237 -8.62 41.48 14.17
C GLN A 237 -9.22 42.16 15.41
N VAL A 238 -10.49 42.56 15.33
CA VAL A 238 -11.21 43.14 16.48
C VAL A 238 -11.24 42.16 17.66
N GLU A 239 -11.61 40.91 17.43
CA GLU A 239 -11.64 39.88 18.49
C GLU A 239 -10.25 39.64 19.12
N ARG A 240 -9.18 39.67 18.32
CA ARG A 240 -7.80 39.53 18.80
C ARG A 240 -7.39 40.71 19.68
N GLU A 241 -7.72 41.93 19.29
CA GLU A 241 -7.43 43.14 20.06
C GLU A 241 -8.16 43.15 21.40
N GLU A 242 -9.45 42.84 21.40
CA GLU A 242 -10.24 42.69 22.62
C GLU A 242 -9.67 41.61 23.56
N SER A 243 -9.29 40.44 23.00
CA SER A 243 -8.65 39.35 23.74
C SER A 243 -7.33 39.79 24.38
N TYR A 244 -6.51 40.52 23.64
CA TYR A 244 -5.24 41.04 24.14
C TYR A 244 -5.46 42.08 25.25
N ASN A 245 -6.38 43.03 25.06
CA ASN A 245 -6.69 44.06 26.05
C ASN A 245 -7.21 43.43 27.36
N LYS A 246 -8.09 42.42 27.27
CA LYS A 246 -8.56 41.67 28.43
C LYS A 246 -7.41 40.98 29.18
N LYS A 247 -6.54 40.25 28.46
CA LYS A 247 -5.35 39.59 29.03
C LYS A 247 -4.38 40.60 29.67
N LEU A 248 -4.26 41.80 29.08
CA LEU A 248 -3.43 42.87 29.59
C LEU A 248 -3.96 43.41 30.93
N ASP A 249 -5.28 43.56 31.05
CA ASP A 249 -5.91 44.01 32.29
C ASP A 249 -5.86 42.95 33.39
N GLU A 250 -6.08 41.68 33.06
CA GLU A 250 -5.86 40.54 33.97
C GLU A 250 -4.41 40.49 34.46
N TRP A 251 -3.44 40.68 33.56
CA TRP A 251 -2.03 40.75 33.93
C TRP A 251 -1.73 41.94 34.86
N LYS A 252 -2.28 43.14 34.60
CA LYS A 252 -2.11 44.30 35.49
C LYS A 252 -2.64 44.00 36.90
N ARG A 253 -3.80 43.33 37.00
CA ARG A 253 -4.37 42.91 38.30
C ARG A 253 -3.46 41.91 39.01
N ALA A 254 -3.03 40.86 38.32
CA ALA A 254 -2.13 39.85 38.88
C ALA A 254 -0.78 40.43 39.35
N VAL A 255 -0.22 41.40 38.61
CA VAL A 255 1.01 42.08 39.03
C VAL A 255 0.78 42.89 40.32
N LYS A 256 -0.36 43.58 40.43
CA LYS A 256 -0.72 44.34 41.64
C LYS A 256 -0.88 43.42 42.86
N GLU A 257 -1.55 42.29 42.68
CA GLU A 257 -1.71 41.27 43.74
C GLU A 257 -0.37 40.68 44.17
N TRP A 258 0.51 40.37 43.21
CA TRP A 258 1.87 39.91 43.48
C TRP A 258 2.72 40.94 44.24
N GLU A 259 2.56 42.24 43.92
CA GLU A 259 3.22 43.32 44.65
C GLU A 259 2.71 43.45 46.10
N VAL A 260 1.40 43.32 46.31
CA VAL A 260 0.79 43.35 47.65
C VAL A 260 1.19 42.12 48.48
N ALA A 261 1.32 40.96 47.85
CA ALA A 261 1.77 39.71 48.47
C ALA A 261 3.29 39.65 48.72
N GLY A 262 3.99 40.79 48.73
CA GLY A 262 5.42 40.85 49.07
C GLY A 262 6.37 40.34 47.98
N LYS A 263 5.91 40.23 46.72
CA LYS A 263 6.70 39.75 45.57
C LYS A 263 7.18 38.30 45.70
N GLU A 264 6.46 37.49 46.48
CA GLU A 264 6.77 36.07 46.60
C GLU A 264 6.50 35.31 45.28
N GLY A 265 7.42 34.41 44.91
CA GLY A 265 7.30 33.60 43.70
C GLY A 265 7.62 34.34 42.38
N LYS A 266 7.23 33.73 41.25
CA LYS A 266 7.57 34.21 39.91
C LYS A 266 6.63 35.35 39.49
N LYS A 267 7.21 36.50 39.13
CA LYS A 267 6.45 37.66 38.62
C LYS A 267 5.52 37.26 37.45
N PRO A 268 4.24 37.68 37.46
CA PRO A 268 3.32 37.43 36.34
C PRO A 268 3.90 37.96 35.02
N ALA A 269 3.95 37.08 34.01
CA ALA A 269 4.51 37.41 32.71
C ALA A 269 3.55 38.29 31.91
N LYS A 270 4.07 39.39 31.34
CA LYS A 270 3.27 40.28 30.49
C LYS A 270 2.77 39.54 29.26
N PRO A 271 1.47 39.62 28.92
CA PRO A 271 0.97 39.02 27.69
C PRO A 271 1.65 39.67 26.49
N ARG A 272 2.04 38.85 25.52
CA ARG A 272 2.59 39.33 24.26
C ARG A 272 1.44 39.62 23.30
N LYS A 273 1.44 40.81 22.70
CA LYS A 273 0.58 41.08 21.54
C LYS A 273 1.00 40.10 20.43
N SER A 274 0.03 39.48 19.76
CA SER A 274 0.32 38.68 18.56
C SER A 274 1.06 39.56 17.56
N LYS A 275 2.10 39.02 16.93
CA LYS A 275 2.73 39.70 15.81
C LYS A 275 1.67 39.81 14.72
N GLU A 276 1.24 41.02 14.40
CA GLU A 276 0.38 41.25 13.24
C GLU A 276 1.17 40.79 12.02
N ASN A 277 0.64 39.80 11.32
CA ASN A 277 1.21 39.41 10.04
C ASN A 277 0.74 40.43 9.03
N GLU A 278 1.70 41.15 8.45
CA GLU A 278 1.41 42.14 7.42
C GLU A 278 0.62 41.47 6.28
N PRO A 279 -0.45 42.12 5.80
CA PRO A 279 -1.15 41.71 4.59
C PRO A 279 -0.19 41.48 3.43
N LEU A 280 -0.64 40.75 2.41
CA LEU A 280 0.12 40.59 1.18
C LEU A 280 0.26 41.95 0.48
N THR A 281 1.47 42.22 0.00
CA THR A 281 1.75 43.40 -0.82
C THR A 281 1.19 43.22 -2.23
N GLU A 282 0.93 44.32 -2.96
CA GLU A 282 0.46 44.26 -4.35
C GLU A 282 1.34 43.37 -5.26
N PRO A 283 2.70 43.45 -5.20
CA PRO A 283 3.56 42.57 -6.00
C PRO A 283 3.52 41.09 -5.60
N GLU A 284 3.12 40.77 -4.36
CA GLU A 284 2.88 39.38 -3.94
C GLU A 284 1.55 38.87 -4.48
N LEU A 285 0.50 39.71 -4.45
CA LEU A 285 -0.82 39.39 -4.99
C LEU A 285 -0.79 39.16 -6.50
N ASP A 286 -0.01 39.96 -7.26
CA ASP A 286 0.13 39.83 -8.71
C ASP A 286 0.72 38.48 -9.17
N LYS A 287 1.44 37.78 -8.28
CA LYS A 287 2.01 36.45 -8.56
C LYS A 287 1.04 35.30 -8.27
N LEU A 288 -0.09 35.59 -7.64
CA LEU A 288 -1.06 34.60 -7.22
C LEU A 288 -2.18 34.44 -8.26
N PRO A 289 -2.79 33.25 -8.36
CA PRO A 289 -3.96 33.07 -9.20
C PRO A 289 -5.09 34.03 -8.84
N LYS A 290 -5.89 34.40 -9.85
CA LYS A 290 -7.11 35.19 -9.63
C LYS A 290 -8.12 34.37 -8.84
N LEU A 291 -8.71 34.99 -7.82
CA LEU A 291 -9.76 34.40 -7.01
C LEU A 291 -11.15 34.88 -7.46
N PRO A 292 -12.22 34.16 -7.07
CA PRO A 292 -13.59 34.66 -7.22
C PRO A 292 -13.80 36.01 -6.53
N LYS A 293 -14.87 36.73 -6.94
CA LYS A 293 -15.30 37.93 -6.23
C LYS A 293 -15.55 37.61 -4.75
N LYS A 294 -15.26 38.57 -3.87
CA LYS A 294 -15.41 38.48 -2.39
C LYS A 294 -14.42 37.54 -1.69
N TRP A 295 -13.53 36.87 -2.41
CA TRP A 295 -12.44 36.09 -1.84
C TRP A 295 -11.16 36.94 -1.74
N GLU A 296 -10.31 36.62 -0.79
CA GLU A 296 -9.01 37.29 -0.61
C GLU A 296 -7.91 36.27 -0.32
N TRP A 297 -6.68 36.58 -0.76
CA TRP A 297 -5.51 35.84 -0.30
C TRP A 297 -5.11 36.31 1.10
N THR A 298 -4.85 35.37 2.00
CA THR A 298 -4.41 35.68 3.37
C THR A 298 -3.29 34.72 3.82
N LYS A 299 -2.58 35.07 4.89
CA LYS A 299 -1.56 34.23 5.52
C LYS A 299 -2.15 33.46 6.70
N ILE A 300 -1.69 32.23 6.96
CA ILE A 300 -2.13 31.44 8.13
C ILE A 300 -2.02 32.24 9.43
N GLY A 301 -0.94 33.00 9.61
CA GLY A 301 -0.74 33.80 10.81
C GLY A 301 -1.73 34.98 11.00
N GLN A 302 -2.50 35.36 9.97
CA GLN A 302 -3.57 36.36 10.10
C GLN A 302 -4.85 35.75 10.71
N VAL A 303 -5.06 34.44 10.56
CA VAL A 303 -6.27 33.73 11.04
C VAL A 303 -5.98 32.66 12.09
N SER A 304 -4.73 32.55 12.54
CA SER A 304 -4.31 31.58 13.56
C SER A 304 -3.08 32.05 14.31
N LYS A 305 -2.87 31.47 15.50
CA LYS A 305 -1.63 31.60 16.26
C LYS A 305 -0.77 30.36 16.03
N VAL A 306 0.41 30.54 15.45
CA VAL A 306 1.35 29.44 15.22
C VAL A 306 2.39 29.41 16.34
N GLY A 307 2.73 28.21 16.80
CA GLY A 307 3.76 28.00 17.81
C GLY A 307 4.41 26.64 17.66
N THR A 308 5.41 26.37 18.48
CA THR A 308 6.05 25.05 18.58
C THR A 308 6.02 24.56 20.02
N GLY A 309 6.20 23.26 20.18
CA GLY A 309 6.37 22.61 21.47
C GLY A 309 7.82 22.60 21.96
N VAL A 310 8.05 21.78 22.99
CA VAL A 310 9.36 21.63 23.65
C VAL A 310 9.61 20.15 23.88
N THR A 311 10.87 19.70 23.75
CA THR A 311 11.30 18.41 24.30
C THR A 311 11.96 18.66 25.65
N PRO A 312 11.33 18.28 26.77
CA PRO A 312 11.98 18.32 28.08
C PRO A 312 13.28 17.49 28.06
N LEU A 313 14.20 17.80 28.97
CA LEU A 313 15.48 17.11 28.99
C LEU A 313 15.28 15.64 29.38
N LYS A 314 15.49 14.70 28.45
CA LYS A 314 15.30 13.25 28.67
C LYS A 314 16.05 12.67 29.88
N LYS A 315 17.11 13.34 30.35
CA LYS A 315 17.87 12.94 31.55
C LYS A 315 17.12 13.21 32.87
N ARG A 316 16.18 14.18 32.88
CA ARG A 316 15.31 14.49 34.02
C ARG A 316 14.15 13.51 34.05
N ARG A 317 14.33 12.37 34.72
CA ARG A 317 13.31 11.31 34.78
C ARG A 317 12.00 11.77 35.41
N ASP A 318 12.07 12.70 36.34
CA ASP A 318 10.93 13.35 37.00
C ASP A 318 10.05 14.18 36.04
N PHE A 319 10.50 14.45 34.81
CA PHE A 319 9.67 15.03 33.76
C PHE A 319 8.74 14.01 33.07
N TYR A 320 8.99 12.71 33.23
CA TYR A 320 8.32 11.64 32.49
C TYR A 320 7.73 10.55 33.38
N GLU A 321 8.43 10.14 34.44
CA GLU A 321 7.97 9.08 35.35
C GLU A 321 6.66 9.48 36.03
N GLY A 322 5.61 8.67 35.86
CA GLY A 322 4.27 8.96 36.37
C GLY A 322 3.55 10.09 35.64
N GLY A 323 4.01 10.48 34.44
CA GLY A 323 3.39 11.51 33.62
C GLY A 323 1.95 11.19 33.24
N THR A 324 1.08 12.19 33.31
CA THR A 324 -0.34 12.11 32.94
C THR A 324 -0.73 13.11 31.85
N ILE A 325 0.15 14.06 31.53
CA ILE A 325 -0.11 15.11 30.55
C ILE A 325 0.32 14.59 29.17
N PRO A 326 -0.60 14.49 28.19
CA PRO A 326 -0.25 14.02 26.85
C PRO A 326 0.86 14.83 26.19
N TRP A 327 1.86 14.15 25.62
CA TRP A 327 2.93 14.75 24.83
C TRP A 327 2.99 14.09 23.44
N VAL A 328 2.70 14.88 22.42
CA VAL A 328 2.60 14.43 21.02
C VAL A 328 3.87 14.80 20.26
N THR A 329 4.40 13.83 19.52
CA THR A 329 5.56 14.01 18.64
C THR A 329 5.14 14.02 17.18
N SER A 330 6.01 14.53 16.30
CA SER A 330 5.75 14.57 14.85
C SER A 330 5.45 13.20 14.21
N GLY A 331 5.90 12.08 14.82
CA GLY A 331 5.58 10.73 14.36
C GLY A 331 4.09 10.38 14.42
N ALA A 332 3.33 11.00 15.33
CA ALA A 332 1.87 10.83 15.40
C ALA A 332 1.12 11.53 14.27
N LEU A 333 1.80 12.41 13.51
CA LEU A 333 1.18 13.24 12.47
C LEU A 333 1.08 12.54 11.10
N ASN A 334 1.29 11.22 11.05
CA ASN A 334 1.10 10.45 9.81
C ASN A 334 -0.39 10.19 9.52
N GLU A 335 -1.24 10.30 10.53
CA GLU A 335 -2.71 10.17 10.45
C GLU A 335 -3.41 11.54 10.36
N SER A 336 -4.65 11.59 9.89
CA SER A 336 -5.41 12.85 9.80
C SER A 336 -5.85 13.42 11.16
N TYR A 337 -5.85 12.58 12.19
CA TYR A 337 -6.28 12.92 13.54
C TYR A 337 -5.34 12.30 14.57
N VAL A 338 -5.09 13.02 15.67
CA VAL A 338 -4.30 12.54 16.81
C VAL A 338 -5.25 12.39 17.99
N ASN A 339 -5.63 11.15 18.29
CA ASN A 339 -6.49 10.79 19.41
C ASN A 339 -5.71 10.18 20.59
N LEU A 340 -4.42 9.91 20.43
CA LEU A 340 -3.55 9.32 21.44
C LEU A 340 -2.23 10.08 21.54
N ALA A 341 -1.71 10.19 22.76
CA ALA A 341 -0.41 10.78 23.03
C ALA A 341 0.72 9.89 22.50
N SER A 342 1.85 10.47 22.12
CA SER A 342 3.06 9.67 21.83
C SER A 342 3.73 9.18 23.12
N ASP A 343 3.67 10.00 24.16
CA ASP A 343 4.18 9.75 25.49
C ASP A 343 3.45 10.69 26.48
N TYR A 344 3.82 10.65 27.75
CA TYR A 344 3.28 11.53 28.78
C TYR A 344 4.39 12.27 29.52
N VAL A 345 4.08 13.49 29.97
CA VAL A 345 4.95 14.32 30.80
C VAL A 345 4.25 14.66 32.11
N THR A 346 5.03 15.03 33.12
CA THR A 346 4.53 15.39 34.46
C THR A 346 4.21 16.88 34.57
N ASP A 347 3.46 17.27 35.60
CA ASP A 347 3.25 18.68 35.96
C ASP A 347 4.56 19.43 36.23
N ILE A 348 5.60 18.72 36.69
CA ILE A 348 6.93 19.30 36.92
C ILE A 348 7.52 19.75 35.57
N ALA A 349 7.43 18.92 34.54
CA ALA A 349 7.88 19.28 33.20
C ALA A 349 7.11 20.50 32.66
N LEU A 350 5.79 20.55 32.87
CA LEU A 350 4.98 21.69 32.43
C LEU A 350 5.36 23.00 33.13
N LYS A 351 5.65 22.96 34.43
CA LYS A 351 6.00 24.14 35.24
C LYS A 351 7.42 24.63 35.01
N GLU A 352 8.38 23.71 34.84
CA GLU A 352 9.81 24.04 34.72
C GLU A 352 10.27 24.30 33.27
N THR A 353 9.45 23.96 32.28
CA THR A 353 9.78 24.18 30.86
C THR A 353 8.81 25.15 30.19
N ASN A 354 9.01 25.40 28.90
CA ASN A 354 8.09 26.19 28.07
C ASN A 354 7.04 25.32 27.35
N LEU A 355 6.75 24.11 27.87
CA LEU A 355 5.66 23.30 27.36
C LEU A 355 4.34 24.08 27.40
N LYS A 356 3.50 23.86 26.40
CA LYS A 356 2.17 24.44 26.31
C LYS A 356 1.18 23.34 26.03
N ILE A 357 0.11 23.32 26.80
CA ILE A 357 -1.04 22.47 26.49
C ILE A 357 -1.78 23.15 25.34
N HIS A 358 -1.89 22.44 24.23
CA HIS A 358 -2.71 22.85 23.10
C HIS A 358 -4.11 22.29 23.28
N PRO A 359 -5.17 23.09 23.04
CA PRO A 359 -6.53 22.62 23.14
C PRO A 359 -6.82 21.58 22.07
N LYS A 360 -7.90 20.82 22.28
CA LYS A 360 -8.51 20.01 21.22
C LYS A 360 -8.73 20.87 19.97
N ASN A 361 -8.71 20.20 18.83
CA ASN A 361 -8.85 20.77 17.50
C ASN A 361 -7.69 21.65 17.02
N THR A 362 -6.61 21.80 17.79
CA THR A 362 -5.38 22.41 17.26
C THR A 362 -4.87 21.61 16.05
N LEU A 363 -4.55 22.29 14.95
CA LEU A 363 -3.90 21.66 13.80
C LEU A 363 -2.39 21.59 14.05
N LEU A 364 -1.80 20.41 13.83
CA LEU A 364 -0.38 20.17 13.99
C LEU A 364 0.25 19.88 12.62
N ILE A 365 1.30 20.62 12.28
CA ILE A 365 2.12 20.36 11.09
C ILE A 365 3.48 19.81 11.51
N ALA A 366 3.88 18.68 10.94
CA ALA A 366 5.22 18.13 11.14
C ALA A 366 6.28 19.01 10.45
N LEU A 367 7.17 19.63 11.24
CA LEU A 367 8.22 20.51 10.74
C LEU A 367 9.40 19.76 10.13
N TYR A 368 9.73 18.59 10.68
CA TYR A 368 10.78 17.71 10.20
C TYR A 368 10.52 16.25 10.62
N GLY A 369 11.18 15.32 9.92
CA GLY A 369 11.00 13.87 10.08
C GLY A 369 11.40 13.11 8.81
N GLU A 370 11.88 11.88 8.96
CA GLU A 370 12.24 11.00 7.84
C GLU A 370 11.01 10.50 7.07
N GLY A 371 11.18 10.07 5.82
CA GLY A 371 10.06 9.56 5.01
C GLY A 371 8.99 10.63 4.73
N LYS A 372 7.70 10.27 4.79
CA LYS A 372 6.56 11.13 4.39
C LYS A 372 6.02 12.06 5.49
N THR A 373 6.67 12.14 6.66
CA THR A 373 6.09 12.85 7.82
C THR A 373 6.16 14.38 7.66
N ARG A 374 7.29 14.95 7.24
CA ARG A 374 7.43 16.41 7.05
C ARG A 374 6.31 17.00 6.17
N GLY A 375 5.67 18.06 6.64
CA GLY A 375 4.58 18.77 5.98
C GLY A 375 3.19 18.18 6.21
N LYS A 376 3.07 17.00 6.84
CA LYS A 376 1.77 16.43 7.19
C LYS A 376 1.05 17.29 8.22
N CYS A 377 -0.26 17.45 8.03
CA CYS A 377 -1.17 18.15 8.92
C CYS A 377 -2.13 17.15 9.57
N SER A 378 -2.26 17.22 10.90
CA SER A 378 -3.20 16.41 11.67
C SER A 378 -3.94 17.27 12.68
N GLU A 379 -5.13 16.85 13.08
CA GLU A 379 -5.93 17.57 14.07
C GLU A 379 -5.89 16.85 15.43
N LEU A 380 -5.63 17.58 16.52
CA LEU A 380 -5.72 17.04 17.87
C LEU A 380 -7.18 16.74 18.25
N LEU A 381 -7.47 15.52 18.72
CA LEU A 381 -8.75 15.16 19.36
C LEU A 381 -8.65 15.10 20.89
N ILE A 382 -7.45 15.27 21.41
CA ILE A 382 -7.12 15.37 22.84
C ILE A 382 -6.42 16.69 23.13
N GLU A 383 -6.50 17.17 24.36
CA GLU A 383 -5.60 18.24 24.81
C GLU A 383 -4.21 17.64 24.96
N ALA A 384 -3.20 18.29 24.38
CA ALA A 384 -1.85 17.75 24.41
C ALA A 384 -0.78 18.83 24.32
N THR A 385 0.34 18.56 24.96
CA THR A 385 1.60 19.25 24.69
C THR A 385 2.28 18.65 23.46
N THR A 386 3.21 19.38 22.85
CA THR A 386 3.93 18.91 21.65
C THR A 386 5.44 19.02 21.82
N ASN A 387 6.19 18.33 20.96
CA ASN A 387 7.63 18.54 20.83
C ASN A 387 7.96 19.66 19.82
N GLN A 388 9.24 20.02 19.72
CA GLN A 388 9.71 21.08 18.82
C GLN A 388 9.66 20.71 17.32
N ALA A 389 9.30 19.45 17.00
CA ALA A 389 9.17 18.95 15.64
C ALA A 389 7.78 19.18 15.03
N SER A 390 6.88 19.81 15.79
CA SER A 390 5.51 20.09 15.38
C SER A 390 5.22 21.58 15.51
N ALA A 391 4.67 22.17 14.46
CA ALA A 391 4.05 23.48 14.52
C ALA A 391 2.58 23.30 14.91
N ALA A 392 2.18 23.94 16.00
CA ALA A 392 0.80 24.01 16.45
C ALA A 392 0.15 25.29 15.91
N ILE A 393 -0.89 25.13 15.10
CA ILE A 393 -1.77 26.18 14.60
C ILE A 393 -3.00 26.19 15.51
N VAL A 394 -3.00 27.12 16.46
CA VAL A 394 -4.08 27.30 17.42
C VAL A 394 -5.02 28.37 16.90
N GLN A 395 -6.31 28.05 16.89
CA GLN A 395 -7.40 28.94 16.46
C GLN A 395 -8.34 29.09 17.64
N GLU A 396 -8.73 30.32 17.96
CA GLU A 396 -9.66 30.64 19.06
C GLU A 396 -10.84 31.45 18.51
N ARG A 397 -12.04 31.27 19.07
CA ARG A 397 -13.24 32.07 18.73
C ARG A 397 -13.63 31.95 17.24
N THR A 398 -13.76 33.06 16.52
CA THR A 398 -14.15 33.04 15.10
C THR A 398 -13.17 32.27 14.22
N GLU A 399 -11.88 32.25 14.58
CA GLU A 399 -10.86 31.48 13.86
C GLU A 399 -11.13 29.98 13.88
N GLU A 400 -11.77 29.44 14.94
CA GLU A 400 -12.08 28.01 15.05
C GLU A 400 -12.96 27.52 13.90
N LYS A 401 -13.81 28.41 13.37
CA LYS A 401 -14.71 28.10 12.25
C LYS A 401 -13.96 27.93 10.92
N ILE A 402 -12.73 28.45 10.82
CA ILE A 402 -11.86 28.33 9.64
C ILE A 402 -11.09 26.99 9.64
N ARG A 403 -10.98 26.33 10.80
CA ARG A 403 -10.12 25.16 11.01
C ARG A 403 -10.27 24.08 9.95
N SER A 404 -11.48 23.58 9.71
CA SER A 404 -11.69 22.46 8.78
C SER A 404 -11.30 22.86 7.35
N TYR A 405 -11.62 24.09 6.95
CA TYR A 405 -11.23 24.64 5.65
C TYR A 405 -9.71 24.73 5.51
N LEU A 406 -9.03 25.27 6.52
CA LEU A 406 -7.57 25.36 6.56
C LEU A 406 -6.89 23.98 6.57
N LYS A 407 -7.44 23.00 7.30
CA LYS A 407 -6.96 21.62 7.31
C LYS A 407 -7.01 20.99 5.92
N TRP A 408 -8.12 21.17 5.20
CA TRP A 408 -8.24 20.68 3.82
C TRP A 408 -7.26 21.40 2.88
N PHE A 409 -7.02 22.70 3.08
CA PHE A 409 -6.01 23.44 2.30
C PHE A 409 -4.60 22.88 2.56
N LEU A 410 -4.22 22.67 3.82
CA LEU A 410 -2.93 22.09 4.19
C LEU A 410 -2.77 20.67 3.64
N THR A 411 -3.86 19.89 3.61
CA THR A 411 -3.89 18.55 3.02
C THR A 411 -3.67 18.59 1.51
N LYS A 412 -4.35 19.49 0.79
CA LYS A 412 -4.15 19.71 -0.66
C LYS A 412 -2.70 20.10 -0.97
N ASN A 413 -2.14 21.00 -0.17
CA ASN A 413 -0.82 21.59 -0.43
C ASN A 413 0.33 20.85 0.26
N TYR A 414 0.12 19.61 0.71
CA TYR A 414 1.14 18.82 1.41
C TYR A 414 2.48 18.79 0.66
N ASP A 415 2.47 18.48 -0.64
CA ASP A 415 3.70 18.39 -1.43
C ASP A 415 4.38 19.76 -1.59
N GLU A 416 3.60 20.83 -1.85
CA GLU A 416 4.10 22.20 -1.98
C GLU A 416 4.71 22.72 -0.67
N ILE A 417 4.04 22.48 0.46
CA ILE A 417 4.54 22.87 1.80
C ILE A 417 5.82 22.09 2.10
N ARG A 418 5.85 20.79 1.81
CA ARG A 418 6.97 19.91 2.10
C ARG A 418 8.26 20.28 1.37
N ILE A 419 8.18 20.88 0.18
CA ILE A 419 9.35 21.31 -0.61
C ILE A 419 9.85 22.71 -0.26
N LYS A 420 9.05 23.54 0.43
CA LYS A 420 9.44 24.89 0.92
C LYS A 420 10.51 24.87 2.03
N SER A 421 10.92 23.69 2.47
CA SER A 421 12.02 23.48 3.41
C SER A 421 13.32 24.12 2.93
N SER A 422 14.04 24.80 3.82
CA SER A 422 15.23 25.60 3.49
C SER A 422 16.36 24.75 2.86
N SER A 423 17.09 25.36 1.91
CA SER A 423 18.25 24.78 1.22
C SER A 423 19.42 24.50 2.18
N GLY A 424 19.44 23.30 2.77
CA GLY A 424 20.52 22.79 3.61
C GLY A 424 20.58 21.27 3.57
N VAL A 425 21.63 20.68 4.16
CA VAL A 425 21.85 19.21 4.20
C VAL A 425 20.67 18.45 4.85
N GLN A 426 19.86 19.13 5.68
CA GLN A 426 18.58 18.63 6.18
C GLN A 426 17.48 19.68 5.94
N PRO A 427 16.60 19.48 4.95
CA PRO A 427 15.57 20.45 4.64
C PRO A 427 14.43 20.39 5.67
N ASN A 428 14.37 21.37 6.58
CA ASN A 428 13.33 21.48 7.62
C ASN A 428 12.38 22.64 7.34
N LEU A 429 11.11 22.48 7.75
CA LEU A 429 10.18 23.61 7.84
C LEU A 429 10.42 24.36 9.15
N ASN A 430 10.05 25.63 9.18
CA ASN A 430 10.11 26.47 10.38
C ASN A 430 8.78 27.21 10.57
N LEU A 431 8.59 27.81 11.74
CA LEU A 431 7.35 28.52 12.08
C LEU A 431 7.04 29.66 11.11
N GLY A 432 8.06 30.40 10.67
CA GLY A 432 7.88 31.49 9.71
C GLY A 432 7.35 31.01 8.36
N ILE A 433 7.76 29.83 7.88
CA ILE A 433 7.21 29.24 6.65
C ILE A 433 5.72 28.91 6.85
N ILE A 434 5.34 28.34 7.99
CA ILE A 434 3.95 28.00 8.28
C ILE A 434 3.10 29.28 8.43
N GLU A 435 3.56 30.25 9.22
CA GLU A 435 2.87 31.53 9.44
C GLU A 435 2.62 32.30 8.13
N ASN A 436 3.62 32.32 7.23
CA ASN A 436 3.54 33.03 5.95
C ASN A 436 2.99 32.16 4.80
N THR A 437 2.49 30.96 5.09
CA THR A 437 1.82 30.16 4.05
C THR A 437 0.53 30.88 3.64
N VAL A 438 0.45 31.20 2.35
CA VAL A 438 -0.66 31.94 1.74
C VAL A 438 -1.74 30.96 1.30
N PHE A 439 -3.00 31.28 1.59
CA PHE A 439 -4.16 30.49 1.19
C PHE A 439 -5.35 31.40 0.84
N PRO A 440 -6.29 30.94 0.00
CA PRO A 440 -7.47 31.72 -0.36
C PRO A 440 -8.47 31.67 0.79
N LEU A 441 -9.04 32.81 1.15
CA LEU A 441 -10.05 32.96 2.19
C LEU A 441 -11.35 33.46 1.55
N CYS A 442 -12.47 32.90 2.00
CA CYS A 442 -13.83 33.35 1.67
C CYS A 442 -14.66 33.49 2.94
N SER A 443 -15.94 33.84 2.83
CA SER A 443 -16.82 33.92 4.00
C SER A 443 -16.95 32.57 4.71
N LEU A 444 -17.24 32.59 6.01
CA LEU A 444 -17.43 31.36 6.80
C LEU A 444 -18.55 30.47 6.24
N LEU A 445 -19.60 31.09 5.68
CA LEU A 445 -20.70 30.36 5.06
C LEU A 445 -20.20 29.56 3.84
N GLU A 446 -19.39 30.19 2.98
CA GLU A 446 -18.84 29.51 1.82
C GLU A 446 -17.78 28.47 2.20
N GLN A 447 -16.91 28.76 3.18
CA GLN A 447 -15.95 27.80 3.70
C GLN A 447 -16.65 26.52 4.18
N HIS A 448 -17.77 26.65 4.89
CA HIS A 448 -18.57 25.51 5.32
C HIS A 448 -19.12 24.71 4.14
N SER A 449 -19.70 25.37 3.13
CA SER A 449 -20.17 24.71 1.90
C SER A 449 -19.05 23.98 1.16
N ILE A 450 -17.86 24.58 1.07
CA ILE A 450 -16.68 23.94 0.46
C ILE A 450 -16.29 22.69 1.23
N VAL A 451 -16.19 22.76 2.56
CA VAL A 451 -15.81 21.61 3.40
C VAL A 451 -16.84 20.48 3.25
N THR A 452 -18.12 20.80 3.28
CA THR A 452 -19.20 19.81 3.08
C THR A 452 -19.11 19.12 1.72
N GLU A 453 -18.85 19.87 0.64
CA GLU A 453 -18.67 19.30 -0.70
C GLU A 453 -17.42 18.43 -0.81
N ILE A 454 -16.30 18.85 -0.20
CA ILE A 454 -15.08 18.03 -0.14
C ILE A 454 -15.37 16.73 0.59
N GLU A 455 -15.91 16.80 1.81
CA GLU A 455 -16.14 15.63 2.66
C GLU A 455 -17.12 14.65 2.02
N THR A 456 -18.21 15.14 1.44
CA THR A 456 -19.21 14.32 0.74
C THR A 456 -18.60 13.56 -0.45
N ARG A 457 -17.79 14.23 -1.28
CA ARG A 457 -17.20 13.59 -2.47
C ARG A 457 -16.06 12.65 -2.10
N LEU A 458 -15.25 13.02 -1.11
CA LEU A 458 -14.13 12.20 -0.67
C LEU A 458 -14.58 10.98 0.13
N SER A 459 -15.69 11.04 0.88
CA SER A 459 -16.25 9.87 1.54
C SER A 459 -16.73 8.82 0.55
N VAL A 460 -17.28 9.23 -0.60
CA VAL A 460 -17.61 8.32 -1.70
C VAL A 460 -16.33 7.68 -2.27
N CYS A 461 -15.27 8.47 -2.44
CA CYS A 461 -13.98 7.94 -2.90
C CYS A 461 -13.40 6.91 -1.92
N ASP A 462 -13.48 7.16 -0.61
CA ASP A 462 -13.04 6.22 0.42
C ASP A 462 -13.80 4.90 0.34
N LYS A 463 -15.12 4.97 0.10
CA LYS A 463 -15.94 3.76 -0.04
C LYS A 463 -15.55 2.95 -1.29
N VAL A 464 -15.35 3.62 -2.43
CA VAL A 464 -14.92 2.94 -3.67
C VAL A 464 -13.51 2.34 -3.51
N GLU A 465 -12.59 3.03 -2.84
CA GLU A 465 -11.25 2.52 -2.57
C GLU A 465 -11.29 1.27 -1.68
N GLN A 466 -12.12 1.26 -0.64
CA GLN A 466 -12.36 0.07 0.18
C GLN A 466 -12.92 -1.10 -0.64
N ASP A 467 -13.90 -0.85 -1.49
CA ASP A 467 -14.51 -1.88 -2.34
C ASP A 467 -13.50 -2.43 -3.36
N ILE A 468 -12.61 -1.59 -3.91
CA ILE A 468 -11.52 -2.03 -4.79
C ILE A 468 -10.56 -2.96 -4.04
N GLU A 469 -10.14 -2.59 -2.83
CA GLU A 469 -9.23 -3.41 -2.03
C GLU A 469 -9.84 -4.78 -1.68
N GLU A 470 -11.13 -4.83 -1.35
CA GLU A 470 -11.86 -6.07 -1.10
C GLU A 470 -11.92 -6.93 -2.37
N ASN A 471 -12.29 -6.34 -3.51
CA ASN A 471 -12.37 -7.08 -4.78
C ASN A 471 -11.02 -7.62 -5.25
N LEU A 472 -9.91 -6.91 -4.98
CA LEU A 472 -8.56 -7.41 -5.25
C LEU A 472 -8.23 -8.65 -4.39
N LYS A 473 -8.65 -8.68 -3.12
CA LYS A 473 -8.50 -9.87 -2.25
C LYS A 473 -9.38 -11.02 -2.73
N ILE A 474 -10.62 -10.74 -3.14
CA ILE A 474 -11.54 -11.72 -3.72
C ILE A 474 -10.94 -12.32 -4.98
N ALA A 475 -10.36 -11.50 -5.86
CA ALA A 475 -9.73 -11.97 -7.09
C ALA A 475 -8.60 -12.97 -6.80
N GLU A 476 -7.75 -12.71 -5.80
CA GLU A 476 -6.70 -13.64 -5.40
C GLU A 476 -7.29 -14.98 -4.88
N ALA A 477 -8.35 -14.92 -4.07
CA ALA A 477 -9.04 -16.11 -3.60
C ALA A 477 -9.71 -16.91 -4.74
N LEU A 478 -10.27 -16.21 -5.72
CA LEU A 478 -10.88 -16.81 -6.91
C LEU A 478 -9.86 -17.59 -7.75
N ARG A 479 -8.61 -17.10 -7.91
CA ARG A 479 -7.55 -17.87 -8.58
C ARG A 479 -7.35 -19.24 -7.93
N GLN A 480 -7.26 -19.25 -6.60
CA GLN A 480 -7.06 -20.49 -5.85
C GLN A 480 -8.29 -21.41 -5.96
N SER A 481 -9.49 -20.84 -5.95
CA SER A 481 -10.74 -21.59 -6.13
C SER A 481 -10.84 -22.23 -7.53
N ILE A 482 -10.48 -21.49 -8.58
CA ILE A 482 -10.44 -22.00 -9.97
C ILE A 482 -9.50 -23.20 -10.07
N LEU A 483 -8.26 -23.08 -9.56
CA LEU A 483 -7.30 -24.19 -9.57
C LEU A 483 -7.82 -25.39 -8.76
N LYS A 484 -8.37 -25.14 -7.57
CA LYS A 484 -8.95 -26.21 -6.76
C LYS A 484 -10.06 -26.95 -7.52
N ARG A 485 -11.01 -26.22 -8.13
CA ARG A 485 -12.09 -26.82 -8.92
C ARG A 485 -11.57 -27.54 -10.16
N ALA A 486 -10.52 -27.03 -10.80
CA ALA A 486 -9.86 -27.66 -11.94
C ALA A 486 -9.38 -29.06 -11.56
N PHE A 487 -8.59 -29.18 -10.50
CA PHE A 487 -7.98 -30.44 -10.11
C PHE A 487 -8.87 -31.32 -9.21
N GLU A 488 -10.10 -30.88 -8.91
CA GLU A 488 -11.20 -31.71 -8.37
C GLU A 488 -12.14 -32.25 -9.47
N GLY A 489 -11.87 -31.94 -10.75
CA GLY A 489 -12.75 -32.30 -11.86
C GLY A 489 -14.12 -31.65 -11.77
N LYS A 490 -14.18 -30.38 -11.33
CA LYS A 490 -15.42 -29.58 -11.13
C LYS A 490 -15.39 -28.25 -11.88
N LEU A 491 -14.38 -28.02 -12.72
CA LEU A 491 -14.25 -26.77 -13.47
C LEU A 491 -15.10 -26.77 -14.73
N LEU A 492 -15.02 -27.86 -15.51
CA LEU A 492 -15.85 -28.05 -16.69
C LEU A 492 -17.29 -28.37 -16.28
N ASN A 493 -18.25 -27.79 -16.99
CA ASN A 493 -19.66 -28.10 -16.83
C ASN A 493 -20.02 -29.39 -17.61
N LYS A 494 -21.25 -29.89 -17.45
CA LYS A 494 -21.70 -31.15 -18.08
C LYS A 494 -21.57 -31.13 -19.60
N ARG A 495 -21.95 -30.03 -20.24
CA ARG A 495 -21.89 -29.88 -21.70
C ARG A 495 -20.45 -29.86 -22.19
N GLU A 496 -19.57 -29.10 -21.53
CA GLU A 496 -18.14 -29.06 -21.84
C GLU A 496 -17.50 -30.46 -21.71
N LEU A 497 -17.92 -31.25 -20.71
CA LEU A 497 -17.45 -32.63 -20.55
C LEU A 497 -17.97 -33.57 -21.65
N GLU A 498 -19.25 -33.48 -22.01
CA GLU A 498 -19.84 -34.27 -23.09
C GLU A 498 -19.17 -33.97 -24.45
N GLU A 499 -18.86 -32.70 -24.71
CA GLU A 499 -18.11 -32.27 -25.91
C GLU A 499 -16.70 -32.88 -25.92
N VAL A 500 -16.01 -32.92 -24.79
CA VAL A 500 -14.68 -33.55 -24.68
C VAL A 500 -14.73 -35.07 -24.80
N HIS A 501 -15.74 -35.72 -24.22
CA HIS A 501 -15.93 -37.19 -24.29
C HIS A 501 -16.28 -37.67 -25.70
N SER A 502 -16.75 -36.77 -26.55
CA SER A 502 -17.03 -37.04 -27.95
C SER A 502 -15.81 -36.87 -28.87
N ALA A 503 -14.65 -36.45 -28.32
CA ALA A 503 -13.43 -36.26 -29.12
C ALA A 503 -12.88 -37.61 -29.63
N PRO A 504 -12.40 -37.70 -30.88
CA PRO A 504 -11.93 -38.97 -31.47
C PRO A 504 -10.73 -39.61 -30.73
N ASP A 505 -9.93 -38.79 -30.07
CA ASP A 505 -8.74 -39.15 -29.31
C ASP A 505 -9.00 -39.27 -27.80
N TRP A 506 -10.27 -39.21 -27.37
CA TRP A 506 -10.63 -39.40 -25.97
C TRP A 506 -10.55 -40.87 -25.58
N GLU A 507 -9.86 -41.14 -24.48
CA GLU A 507 -9.87 -42.42 -23.78
C GLU A 507 -10.11 -42.18 -22.27
N PRO A 508 -10.75 -43.12 -21.55
CA PRO A 508 -10.84 -43.05 -20.09
C PRO A 508 -9.44 -43.01 -19.43
N ALA A 509 -9.27 -42.27 -18.34
CA ALA A 509 -7.96 -42.20 -17.68
C ALA A 509 -7.49 -43.56 -17.13
N GLU A 510 -8.40 -44.51 -16.89
CA GLU A 510 -8.06 -45.88 -16.51
C GLU A 510 -7.21 -46.56 -17.61
N LEU A 511 -7.58 -46.42 -18.89
CA LEU A 511 -6.80 -46.96 -20.01
C LEU A 511 -5.46 -46.25 -20.16
N LEU A 512 -5.44 -44.92 -20.01
CA LEU A 512 -4.21 -44.14 -20.01
C LEU A 512 -3.25 -44.58 -18.90
N LEU A 513 -3.76 -44.83 -17.68
CA LEU A 513 -2.98 -45.32 -16.55
C LEU A 513 -2.43 -46.74 -16.80
N GLU A 514 -3.21 -47.61 -17.43
CA GLU A 514 -2.75 -48.95 -17.82
C GLU A 514 -1.59 -48.87 -18.82
N ARG A 515 -1.70 -47.98 -19.83
CA ARG A 515 -0.62 -47.72 -20.80
C ARG A 515 0.66 -47.24 -20.10
N ILE A 516 0.56 -46.26 -19.21
CA ILE A 516 1.71 -45.75 -18.43
C ILE A 516 2.38 -46.89 -17.64
N ARG A 517 1.58 -47.74 -16.98
CA ARG A 517 2.11 -48.89 -16.21
C ARG A 517 2.79 -49.92 -17.11
N ALA A 518 2.22 -50.21 -18.28
CA ALA A 518 2.78 -51.17 -19.23
C ALA A 518 4.12 -50.68 -19.83
N GLU A 519 4.20 -49.42 -20.24
CA GLU A 519 5.43 -48.80 -20.77
C GLU A 519 6.56 -48.79 -19.73
N LYS A 520 6.22 -48.53 -18.46
CA LYS A 520 7.16 -48.61 -17.34
C LYS A 520 7.68 -50.03 -17.12
N ALA A 521 6.82 -51.04 -17.17
CA ALA A 521 7.22 -52.44 -17.02
C ALA A 521 8.12 -52.91 -18.20
N GLY A 522 7.88 -52.40 -19.41
CA GLY A 522 8.69 -52.69 -20.59
C GLY A 522 10.07 -52.01 -20.60
N SER A 523 10.15 -50.75 -20.18
CA SER A 523 11.42 -50.00 -20.08
C SER A 523 12.35 -50.54 -18.98
N GLY A 524 11.79 -51.02 -17.86
CA GLY A 524 12.56 -51.69 -16.80
C GLY A 524 13.23 -53.01 -17.22
N LYS A 525 12.73 -53.68 -18.27
CA LYS A 525 13.34 -54.90 -18.82
C LYS A 525 14.48 -54.63 -19.81
N LYS A 526 14.53 -53.47 -20.46
CA LYS A 526 15.60 -53.11 -21.40
C LYS A 526 16.87 -52.57 -20.73
N GLY A 527 16.83 -52.18 -19.46
CA GLY A 527 17.98 -51.66 -18.71
C GLY A 527 18.77 -52.68 -17.89
N LYS A 528 18.49 -53.98 -18.04
CA LYS A 528 19.16 -55.09 -17.33
C LYS A 528 19.74 -56.17 -18.25
N ALA A 529 19.85 -55.89 -19.55
CA ALA A 529 20.47 -56.79 -20.52
C ALA A 529 21.88 -56.28 -20.90
#